data_AF-A0A0D6L6X5-F1
#
_entry.id   AF-A0A0D6L6X5-F1
#
_cell.length_a   1.000
_cell.length_b   1.000
_cell.length_c   1.000
_cell.angle_alpha   90.00
_cell.angle_beta   90.00
_cell.angle_gamma   90.00
#
_symmetry.space_group_name_H-M   'P 1'
#
loop_
_entity.id
_entity.type
_entity.pdbx_description
1 polymer ?
#
loop_
_entity_poly.entity_id
_entity_poly.type
_entity_poly.pdbx_seq_one_letter_code
_entity_poly.pdbx_strand_id
1 'polypeptide(L)'
;MGRLKLTPELAFSDEERHFLAALIQVYPCIWNECDPNYRDYQSRVQAWNVIIDEFAKTFGREVTQQQMHKQYKNLRDVYMKKSRELKALINAGEDLNGATATKIFSWPFYHELEYLSSSSGQG
;
A
#
# COMPACT_ATOMS: atom_id res chain seq x y z
N MET A 1 -7.81 18.09 16.28
CA MET A 1 -6.53 17.39 16.49
C MET A 1 -5.64 17.63 15.28
N GLY A 2 -4.54 18.35 15.48
CA GLY A 2 -3.69 18.86 14.41
C GLY A 2 -3.01 17.74 13.61
N ARG A 3 -3.03 17.85 12.27
CA ARG A 3 -2.12 17.09 11.41
C ARG A 3 -0.70 17.46 11.83
N LEU A 4 0.00 16.54 12.48
CA LEU A 4 1.45 16.61 12.62
C LEU A 4 2.00 16.81 11.21
N LYS A 5 2.56 17.99 10.96
CA LYS A 5 3.25 18.27 9.71
C LYS A 5 4.39 17.26 9.63
N LEU A 6 4.26 16.29 8.71
CA LEU A 6 5.38 15.44 8.33
C LEU A 6 6.49 16.39 7.90
N THR A 7 7.58 16.40 8.65
CA THR A 7 8.80 17.11 8.29
C THR A 7 9.26 16.57 6.92
N PRO A 8 9.55 17.44 5.94
CA PRO A 8 9.85 17.02 4.57
C PRO A 8 11.09 16.11 4.47
N GLU A 9 12.04 16.20 5.41
CA GLU A 9 13.24 15.34 5.45
C GLU A 9 12.95 13.84 5.71
N LEU A 10 11.76 13.49 6.20
CA LEU A 10 11.36 12.09 6.45
C LEU A 10 10.21 11.63 5.54
N ALA A 11 9.82 12.46 4.56
CA ALA A 11 8.86 12.05 3.56
C ALA A 11 9.51 11.05 2.59
N PHE A 12 8.74 10.03 2.22
CA PHE A 12 9.10 9.15 1.12
C PHE A 12 8.69 9.86 -0.17
N SER A 13 9.59 9.88 -1.14
CA SER A 13 9.40 10.32 -2.50
C SER A 13 8.43 9.39 -3.22
N ASP A 14 7.88 9.82 -4.35
CA ASP A 14 6.96 8.96 -5.10
C ASP A 14 7.68 7.70 -5.62
N GLU A 15 8.93 7.81 -6.06
CA GLU A 15 9.76 6.65 -6.44
C GLU A 15 9.95 5.65 -5.29
N GLU A 16 10.26 6.15 -4.08
CA GLU A 16 10.38 5.32 -2.87
C GLU A 16 9.06 4.62 -2.54
N ARG A 17 7.91 5.28 -2.75
CA ARG A 17 6.58 4.69 -2.52
C ARG A 17 6.22 3.63 -3.56
N HIS A 18 6.54 3.88 -4.83
CA HIS A 18 6.37 2.93 -5.93
C HIS A 18 7.17 1.66 -5.65
N PHE A 19 8.46 1.83 -5.38
CA PHE A 19 9.35 0.72 -5.04
C PHE A 19 8.85 -0.06 -3.82
N LEU A 20 8.42 0.63 -2.75
CA LEU A 20 7.87 -0.02 -1.57
C LEU A 20 6.61 -0.84 -1.87
N ALA A 21 5.68 -0.30 -2.67
CA ALA A 21 4.45 -0.99 -3.02
C ALA A 21 4.73 -2.27 -3.83
N ALA A 22 5.60 -2.17 -4.82
CA ALA A 22 6.05 -3.28 -5.65
C ALA A 22 6.80 -4.34 -4.83
N LEU A 23 7.67 -3.92 -3.90
CA LEU A 23 8.44 -4.84 -3.07
C LEU A 23 7.54 -5.56 -2.05
N ILE A 24 6.55 -4.91 -1.46
CA ILE A 24 5.60 -5.58 -0.55
C ILE A 24 4.71 -6.59 -1.29
N GLN A 25 4.37 -6.32 -2.55
CA GLN A 25 3.56 -7.23 -3.37
C GLN A 25 4.16 -8.64 -3.41
N VAL A 26 5.50 -8.79 -3.45
CA VAL A 26 6.16 -10.09 -3.50
C VAL A 26 6.17 -10.85 -2.16
N TYR A 27 5.74 -10.21 -1.05
CA TYR A 27 5.65 -10.82 0.28
C TYR A 27 4.18 -10.97 0.72
N PRO A 28 3.45 -11.99 0.26
CA PRO A 28 2.04 -12.20 0.59
C PRO A 28 1.77 -12.34 2.09
N CYS A 29 2.74 -12.82 2.87
CA CYS A 29 2.62 -12.88 4.34
C CYS A 29 2.40 -11.51 5.01
N ILE A 30 2.64 -10.39 4.31
CA ILE A 30 2.41 -9.04 4.81
C ILE A 30 0.97 -8.57 4.56
N TRP A 31 0.39 -8.93 3.41
CA TRP A 31 -0.82 -8.29 2.90
C TRP A 31 -1.97 -9.25 2.62
N ASN A 32 -1.68 -10.51 2.34
CA ASN A 32 -2.67 -11.52 1.95
C ASN A 32 -3.11 -12.32 3.18
N GLU A 33 -4.33 -12.11 3.65
CA GLU A 33 -4.88 -12.83 4.80
C GLU A 33 -5.07 -14.34 4.57
N CYS A 34 -5.14 -14.76 3.31
CA CYS A 34 -5.21 -16.17 2.91
C CYS A 34 -3.84 -16.85 2.89
N ASP A 35 -2.73 -16.10 3.01
CA ASP A 35 -1.39 -16.67 3.08
C ASP A 35 -1.21 -17.40 4.41
N PRO A 36 -0.70 -18.65 4.41
CA PRO A 36 -0.53 -19.43 5.64
C PRO A 36 0.43 -18.75 6.63
N ASN A 37 1.36 -17.93 6.15
CA ASN A 37 2.33 -17.21 6.96
C ASN A 37 1.85 -15.81 7.36
N TYR A 38 0.65 -15.38 6.95
CA TYR A 38 0.08 -14.09 7.33
C TYR A 38 -0.09 -13.93 8.84
N ARG A 39 -0.49 -15.03 9.50
CA ARG A 39 -0.67 -15.07 10.96
C ARG A 39 0.64 -15.37 11.69
N ASP A 40 1.69 -15.74 10.98
CA ASP A 40 2.99 -16.02 11.55
C ASP A 40 3.77 -14.72 11.80
N TYR A 41 4.14 -14.50 13.07
CA TYR A 41 4.87 -13.29 13.45
C TYR A 41 6.29 -13.30 12.90
N GLN A 42 6.98 -14.44 12.94
CA GLN A 42 8.38 -14.54 12.54
C GLN A 42 8.56 -14.29 11.05
N SER A 43 7.72 -14.88 10.22
CA SER A 43 7.69 -14.73 8.77
C SER A 43 7.45 -13.29 8.36
N ARG A 44 6.52 -12.59 9.03
CA ARG A 44 6.30 -11.16 8.78
C ARG A 44 7.49 -10.31 9.18
N VAL A 45 8.09 -10.56 10.33
CA VAL A 45 9.30 -9.84 10.77
C VAL A 45 10.44 -10.05 9.77
N GLN A 46 10.65 -11.29 9.32
CA GLN A 46 11.66 -11.60 8.31
C GLN A 46 11.39 -10.87 6.99
N ALA A 47 10.16 -10.91 6.49
CA ALA A 47 9.79 -10.21 5.26
C ALA A 47 10.04 -8.70 5.38
N TRP A 48 9.65 -8.07 6.49
CA TRP A 48 9.93 -6.65 6.73
C TRP A 48 11.41 -6.33 6.80
N ASN A 49 12.22 -7.18 7.44
CA ASN A 49 13.67 -6.98 7.49
C ASN A 49 14.29 -7.01 6.09
N VAL A 50 13.88 -7.95 5.23
CA VAL A 50 14.34 -8.00 3.84
C VAL A 50 13.89 -6.76 3.07
N ILE A 51 12.64 -6.32 3.23
CA ILE A 51 12.12 -5.12 2.57
C ILE A 51 12.93 -3.87 2.95
N ILE A 52 13.24 -3.72 4.24
CA ILE A 52 14.01 -2.58 4.75
C ILE A 52 15.44 -2.60 4.19
N ASP A 53 16.08 -3.77 4.19
CA ASP A 53 17.43 -3.96 3.68
C ASP A 53 17.52 -3.67 2.17
N GLU A 54 16.60 -4.21 1.36
CA GLU A 54 16.55 -3.96 -0.08
C GLU A 54 16.23 -2.49 -0.40
N PHE A 55 15.33 -1.87 0.37
CA PHE A 55 15.07 -0.44 0.24
C PHE A 55 16.31 0.40 0.55
N ALA A 56 17.02 0.09 1.66
CA ALA A 56 18.22 0.81 2.05
C ALA A 56 19.34 0.66 1.01
N LYS A 57 19.52 -0.52 0.42
CA LYS A 57 20.46 -0.76 -0.68
C LYS A 57 20.10 0.03 -1.93
N THR A 58 18.82 0.12 -2.26
CA THR A 58 18.33 0.78 -3.48
C THR A 58 18.48 2.30 -3.40
N PHE A 59 18.09 2.91 -2.27
CA PHE A 59 18.05 4.36 -2.11
C PHE A 59 19.22 4.94 -1.30
N GLY A 60 20.12 4.09 -0.78
CA GLY A 60 21.20 4.51 0.11
C GLY A 60 20.72 5.16 1.41
N ARG A 61 19.48 4.85 1.83
CA ARG A 61 18.77 5.52 2.93
C ARG A 61 18.33 4.53 3.98
N GLU A 62 18.75 4.76 5.22
CA GLU A 62 18.26 4.00 6.36
C GLU A 62 16.84 4.42 6.73
N VAL A 63 15.93 3.45 6.77
CA VAL A 63 14.54 3.64 7.17
C VAL A 63 14.19 2.65 8.26
N THR A 64 13.47 3.13 9.29
CA THR A 64 13.02 2.24 10.36
C THR A 64 11.80 1.44 9.91
N GLN A 65 11.63 0.24 10.48
CA GLN A 65 10.43 -0.58 10.26
C GLN A 65 9.13 0.20 10.54
N GLN A 66 9.11 1.05 11.55
CA GLN A 66 7.94 1.88 11.88
C GLN A 66 7.60 2.87 10.75
N GLN A 67 8.60 3.49 10.14
CA GLN A 67 8.40 4.39 9.01
C GLN A 67 7.87 3.63 7.80
N MET A 68 8.43 2.45 7.52
CA MET A 68 7.99 1.59 6.43
C MET A 68 6.55 1.13 6.59
N HIS A 69 6.20 0.64 7.79
CA HIS A 69 4.83 0.26 8.14
C HIS A 69 3.87 1.43 7.98
N LYS A 70 4.25 2.63 8.46
CA LYS A 70 3.42 3.82 8.36
C LYS A 70 3.17 4.21 6.91
N GLN A 71 4.19 4.17 6.05
CA GLN A 71 4.01 4.52 4.65
C GLN A 71 3.19 3.49 3.88
N TYR A 72 3.47 2.21 4.07
CA TYR A 72 2.65 1.18 3.46
C TYR A 72 1.19 1.28 3.91
N LYS A 73 0.95 1.52 5.21
CA LYS A 73 -0.39 1.75 5.75
C LYS A 73 -1.08 2.94 5.06
N ASN A 74 -0.38 4.06 4.89
CA ASN A 74 -0.96 5.22 4.20
C ASN A 74 -1.37 4.89 2.76
N LEU A 75 -0.49 4.21 2.00
CA LEU A 75 -0.78 3.75 0.64
C LEU A 75 -1.99 2.82 0.62
N ARG A 76 -2.01 1.82 1.50
CA ARG A 76 -3.12 0.86 1.64
C ARG A 76 -4.43 1.55 1.99
N ASP A 77 -4.43 2.48 2.95
CA ASP A 77 -5.65 3.18 3.39
C ASP A 77 -6.23 4.04 2.26
N VAL A 78 -5.39 4.70 1.47
CA VAL A 78 -5.82 5.46 0.28
C VAL A 78 -6.39 4.52 -0.79
N TYR A 79 -5.71 3.39 -1.06
CA TYR A 79 -6.21 2.38 -1.99
C TYR A 79 -7.57 1.82 -1.54
N MET A 80 -7.70 1.42 -0.28
CA MET A 80 -8.94 0.86 0.28
C MET A 80 -10.10 1.84 0.20
N LYS A 81 -9.84 3.13 0.45
CA LYS A 81 -10.84 4.19 0.27
C LYS A 81 -11.28 4.26 -1.20
N LYS A 82 -10.33 4.33 -2.13
CA LYS A 82 -10.60 4.37 -3.58
C LYS A 82 -11.33 3.14 -4.07
N SER A 83 -10.97 1.95 -3.58
CA SER A 83 -11.64 0.69 -3.91
C SER A 83 -13.10 0.66 -3.43
N ARG A 84 -13.38 1.18 -2.22
CA ARG A 84 -14.75 1.33 -1.71
C ARG A 84 -15.56 2.32 -2.53
N GLU A 85 -14.96 3.45 -2.90
CA GLU A 85 -15.60 4.45 -3.78
C GLU A 85 -15.92 3.83 -5.14
N LEU A 86 -14.98 3.09 -5.75
CA LEU A 86 -15.21 2.39 -7.01
C LEU A 86 -16.34 1.35 -6.91
N LYS A 87 -16.34 0.54 -5.84
CA LYS A 87 -17.42 -0.42 -5.58
C LYS A 87 -18.77 0.29 -5.42
N ALA A 88 -18.83 1.43 -4.74
CA ALA A 88 -20.06 2.19 -4.57
C ALA A 88 -20.60 2.73 -5.92
N LEU A 89 -19.72 3.24 -6.79
CA LEU A 89 -20.10 3.68 -8.15
C LEU A 89 -20.70 2.52 -8.96
N ILE A 90 -20.03 1.35 -8.94
CA ILE A 90 -20.51 0.15 -9.63
C ILE A 90 -21.89 -0.28 -9.12
N ASN A 91 -22.09 -0.30 -7.81
CA ASN A 91 -23.39 -0.66 -7.21
C ASN A 91 -24.49 0.36 -7.51
N ALA A 92 -24.13 1.64 -7.68
CA ALA A 92 -25.06 2.69 -8.09
C ALA A 92 -25.41 2.65 -9.59
N GLY A 93 -24.75 1.79 -10.38
CA GLY A 93 -24.90 1.75 -11.84
C GLY A 93 -24.27 2.95 -12.55
N GLU A 94 -23.37 3.67 -11.88
CA GLU A 94 -22.66 4.82 -12.45
C GLU A 94 -21.63 4.35 -13.47
N ASP A 95 -21.46 5.12 -14.54
CA ASP A 95 -20.50 4.83 -15.60
C ASP A 95 -19.04 5.00 -15.10
N LEU A 96 -18.19 4.02 -15.42
CA LEU A 96 -16.79 4.01 -15.01
C LEU A 96 -15.90 4.95 -15.82
N ASN A 97 -16.43 5.63 -16.84
CA ASN A 97 -15.76 6.75 -17.51
C ASN A 97 -16.09 8.11 -16.85
N GLY A 98 -16.90 8.10 -15.78
CA GLY A 98 -17.21 9.28 -14.99
C GLY A 98 -15.97 9.86 -14.28
N ALA A 99 -16.00 11.17 -14.01
CA ALA A 99 -14.87 11.90 -13.42
C ALA A 99 -14.36 11.31 -12.10
N THR A 100 -15.22 10.65 -11.33
CA THR A 100 -14.86 10.00 -10.06
C THR A 100 -14.02 8.74 -10.28
N ALA A 101 -14.44 7.85 -11.19
CA ALA A 101 -13.70 6.65 -11.54
C ALA A 101 -12.35 7.01 -12.19
N THR A 102 -12.32 8.00 -13.09
CA THR A 102 -11.07 8.51 -13.67
C THR A 102 -10.10 9.01 -12.59
N LYS A 103 -10.56 9.77 -11.59
CA LYS A 103 -9.72 10.21 -10.45
C LYS A 103 -9.22 9.07 -9.57
N ILE A 104 -9.94 7.95 -9.52
CA ILE A 104 -9.50 6.75 -8.80
C ILE A 104 -8.32 6.14 -9.54
N PHE A 105 -8.47 5.87 -10.84
CA PHE A 105 -7.43 5.26 -11.68
C PHE A 105 -6.24 6.18 -11.95
N SER A 106 -6.42 7.50 -11.97
CA SER A 106 -5.32 8.47 -12.12
C SER A 106 -4.41 8.56 -10.88
N TRP A 107 -4.70 7.85 -9.79
CA TRP A 107 -3.78 7.82 -8.65
C TRP A 107 -2.60 6.91 -8.98
N PRO A 108 -1.35 7.42 -8.93
CA PRO A 108 -0.18 6.72 -9.49
C PRO A 108 0.07 5.34 -8.87
N PHE A 109 -0.32 5.13 -7.62
CA PHE A 109 -0.11 3.87 -6.91
C PHE A 109 -1.29 2.89 -7.03
N TYR A 110 -2.36 3.24 -7.76
CA TYR A 110 -3.58 2.41 -7.80
C TYR A 110 -3.30 1.02 -8.39
N HIS A 111 -2.58 0.95 -9.51
CA HIS A 111 -2.25 -0.30 -10.18
C HIS A 111 -1.29 -1.17 -9.36
N GLU A 112 -0.30 -0.56 -8.70
CA GLU A 112 0.64 -1.30 -7.85
C GLU A 112 -0.03 -1.91 -6.63
N LEU A 113 -1.14 -1.35 -6.16
CA LEU A 113 -1.89 -1.84 -4.99
C LEU A 113 -3.10 -2.68 -5.40
N GLU A 114 -3.31 -2.93 -6.71
CA GLU A 114 -4.45 -3.68 -7.22
C GLU A 114 -4.52 -5.11 -6.66
N TYR A 115 -3.36 -5.69 -6.32
CA TYR A 115 -3.27 -7.02 -5.70
C TYR A 115 -4.08 -7.13 -4.40
N LEU A 116 -4.31 -6.01 -3.70
CA LEU A 116 -5.09 -5.97 -2.47
C LEU A 116 -6.60 -6.17 -2.70
N SER A 117 -7.09 -5.94 -3.92
CA SER A 117 -8.49 -6.25 -4.25
C SER A 117 -8.77 -7.74 -4.20
N SER A 118 -7.79 -8.56 -4.61
CA SER A 118 -7.89 -10.02 -4.67
C SER A 118 -7.77 -10.70 -3.30
N SER A 119 -7.09 -10.07 -2.33
CA SER A 119 -7.00 -10.56 -0.94
C SER A 119 -8.08 -10.03 -0.02
N SER A 120 -8.98 -9.18 -0.51
CA SER A 120 -10.13 -8.75 0.27
C SER A 120 -11.14 -9.89 0.30
N GLY A 121 -10.95 -10.84 1.23
CA GLY A 121 -11.95 -11.85 1.52
C GLY A 121 -13.29 -11.17 1.73
N GLN A 122 -14.28 -11.60 0.97
CA GLN A 122 -15.67 -11.24 1.17
C GLN A 122 -16.01 -11.53 2.64
N GLY A 123 -16.29 -10.48 3.41
CA GLY A 123 -17.01 -10.57 4.68
C GLY A 123 -18.48 -10.29 4.42
#